data_AF-A0A249VZ43-F1
#
_entry.id   AF-A0A249VZ43-F1
#
_cell.length_a   1.000
_cell.length_b   1.000
_cell.length_c   1.000
_cell.angle_alpha   90.00
_cell.angle_beta   90.00
_cell.angle_gamma   90.00
#
_symmetry.space_group_name_H-M   'P 1'
#
loop_
_entity.id
_entity.type
_entity.pdbx_description
1 polymer ?
#
loop_
_entity_poly.entity_id
_entity_poly.type
_entity_poly.pdbx_seq_one_letter_code
_entity_poly.pdbx_strand_id
1 'polypeptide(L)'
;MDKDHSLRENLLALTLGSALVSLGVIFFSKVGLLTGGTAGLAIFLTKVSDFSFGQIFFALNLPFYILSVMRMGWRFTVNTFIAVSIVSFAVDHLHYVIEISRIEPFYAALLGGGLIGIGMLVIFRHKMSLGGFNILALYLQERFGIRAGKIQMALDCAIVVMSLFIVDVHLIALSVLGAIATNLILAMNHKPGRYQPKPQTA
;
A
#
# COMPACT_ATOMS: atom_id res chain seq x y z
N MET A 1 5.55 -27.17 -4.88
CA MET A 1 4.35 -27.17 -5.73
C MET A 1 3.48 -26.01 -5.28
N ASP A 2 3.78 -24.80 -5.76
CA ASP A 2 2.91 -23.63 -5.56
C ASP A 2 1.68 -23.89 -6.43
N LYS A 3 0.60 -24.43 -5.85
CA LYS A 3 -0.70 -24.38 -6.52
C LYS A 3 -1.05 -22.91 -6.58
N ASP A 4 -1.12 -22.36 -7.79
CA ASP A 4 -1.72 -21.06 -8.03
C ASP A 4 -3.06 -21.00 -7.27
N HIS A 5 -3.22 -19.96 -6.44
CA HIS A 5 -4.47 -19.70 -5.76
C HIS A 5 -5.63 -19.69 -6.77
N SER A 6 -6.75 -20.31 -6.38
CA SER A 6 -7.90 -20.36 -7.26
C SER A 6 -8.41 -18.95 -7.54
N LEU A 7 -9.12 -18.76 -8.66
CA LEU A 7 -9.71 -17.45 -8.99
C LEU A 7 -10.63 -16.92 -7.88
N ARG A 8 -11.33 -17.82 -7.17
CA ARG A 8 -12.22 -17.46 -6.05
C ARG A 8 -11.44 -16.95 -4.85
N GLU A 9 -10.34 -17.62 -4.51
CA GLU A 9 -9.45 -17.20 -3.42
C GLU A 9 -8.82 -15.84 -3.72
N ASN A 10 -8.39 -15.64 -4.98
CA ASN A 10 -7.85 -14.35 -5.44
C ASN A 10 -8.90 -13.24 -5.36
N LEU A 11 -10.15 -13.51 -5.74
CA LEU A 11 -11.23 -12.53 -5.66
C LEU A 11 -11.56 -12.18 -4.21
N LEU A 12 -11.62 -13.17 -3.31
CA LEU A 12 -11.83 -12.93 -1.87
C LEU A 12 -10.67 -12.14 -1.25
N ALA A 13 -9.44 -12.45 -1.62
CA ALA A 13 -8.26 -11.69 -1.17
C ALA A 13 -8.28 -10.25 -1.68
N LEU A 14 -8.68 -10.04 -2.93
CA LEU A 14 -8.84 -8.70 -3.51
C LEU A 14 -9.89 -7.90 -2.76
N THR A 15 -11.07 -8.46 -2.52
CA THR A 15 -12.17 -7.73 -1.87
C THR A 15 -11.86 -7.45 -0.40
N LEU A 16 -11.52 -8.47 0.38
CA LEU A 16 -11.28 -8.32 1.81
C LEU A 16 -9.98 -7.56 2.10
N GLY A 17 -8.91 -7.86 1.36
CA GLY A 17 -7.64 -7.16 1.50
C GLY A 17 -7.76 -5.67 1.16
N SER A 18 -8.45 -5.34 0.06
CA SER A 18 -8.69 -3.94 -0.33
C SER A 18 -9.63 -3.22 0.64
N ALA A 19 -10.65 -3.90 1.17
CA ALA A 19 -11.55 -3.33 2.18
C ALA A 19 -10.82 -2.99 3.50
N LEU A 20 -9.91 -3.86 3.95
CA LEU A 20 -9.08 -3.58 5.12
C LEU A 20 -8.15 -2.39 4.88
N VAL A 21 -7.51 -2.35 3.71
CA VAL A 21 -6.64 -1.22 3.35
C VAL A 21 -7.44 0.09 3.26
N SER A 22 -8.59 0.09 2.58
CA SER A 22 -9.40 1.30 2.43
C SER A 22 -9.89 1.84 3.77
N LEU A 23 -10.33 0.96 4.67
CA LEU A 23 -10.74 1.35 6.02
C LEU A 23 -9.57 1.95 6.83
N GLY A 24 -8.39 1.34 6.76
CA GLY A 24 -7.21 1.88 7.44
C GLY A 24 -6.74 3.21 6.86
N VAL A 25 -6.83 3.39 5.53
CA VAL A 25 -6.57 4.68 4.87
C VAL A 25 -7.57 5.75 5.34
N ILE A 26 -8.86 5.42 5.47
CA ILE A 26 -9.86 6.37 5.98
C ILE A 26 -9.54 6.79 7.41
N PHE A 27 -9.09 5.86 8.27
CA PHE A 27 -8.66 6.21 9.62
C PHE A 27 -7.51 7.21 9.58
N PHE A 28 -6.53 7.01 8.70
CA PHE A 28 -5.40 7.92 8.55
C PHE A 28 -5.85 9.29 8.04
N SER A 29 -6.63 9.32 6.96
CA SER A 29 -7.13 10.55 6.34
C SER A 29 -7.99 11.38 7.31
N LYS A 30 -8.80 10.74 8.17
CA LYS A 30 -9.70 11.43 9.10
C LYS A 30 -8.97 12.28 10.15
N VAL A 31 -7.81 11.83 10.61
CA VAL A 31 -6.96 12.54 11.59
C VAL A 31 -5.72 13.18 10.95
N GLY A 32 -5.62 13.13 9.62
CA GLY A 32 -4.50 13.71 8.89
C GLY A 32 -3.17 12.97 9.04
N LEU A 33 -3.19 11.68 9.39
CA LEU A 33 -2.00 10.83 9.36
C LEU A 33 -1.59 10.49 7.93
N LEU A 34 -0.31 10.14 7.77
CA LEU A 34 0.30 9.71 6.52
C LEU A 34 0.75 8.26 6.65
N THR A 35 0.92 7.59 5.52
CA THR A 35 1.52 6.27 5.43
C THR A 35 2.72 6.30 4.47
N GLY A 36 3.41 5.17 4.29
CA GLY A 36 4.49 5.04 3.31
C GLY A 36 3.99 4.75 1.90
N GLY A 37 4.89 4.81 0.94
CA GLY A 37 4.64 4.44 -0.45
C GLY A 37 3.67 5.36 -1.20
N THR A 38 3.02 4.83 -2.23
CA THR A 38 2.09 5.60 -3.07
C THR A 38 0.82 6.02 -2.35
N ALA A 39 0.34 5.23 -1.38
CA ALA A 39 -0.81 5.62 -0.55
C ALA A 39 -0.46 6.84 0.32
N GLY A 40 0.75 6.89 0.88
CA GLY A 40 1.27 8.04 1.59
C GLY A 40 1.30 9.31 0.75
N LEU A 41 1.88 9.20 -0.44
CA LEU A 41 1.91 10.30 -1.40
C LEU A 41 0.51 10.73 -1.83
N ALA A 42 -0.42 9.80 -2.01
CA ALA A 42 -1.81 10.11 -2.35
C ALA A 42 -2.51 10.88 -1.21
N ILE A 43 -2.37 10.46 0.05
CA ILE A 43 -2.91 11.20 1.20
C ILE A 43 -2.32 12.61 1.26
N PHE A 44 -1.00 12.74 1.08
CA PHE A 44 -0.33 14.04 1.06
C PHE A 44 -0.90 14.95 -0.04
N LEU A 45 -0.96 14.45 -1.28
CA LEU A 45 -1.44 15.22 -2.42
C LEU A 45 -2.93 15.59 -2.31
N THR A 46 -3.74 14.75 -1.65
CA THR A 46 -5.16 15.05 -1.36
C THR A 46 -5.31 16.27 -0.44
N LYS A 47 -4.30 16.56 0.41
CA LYS A 47 -4.33 17.74 1.28
C LYS A 47 -3.94 19.04 0.58
N VAL A 48 -3.27 18.96 -0.57
CA VAL A 48 -2.73 20.13 -1.31
C VAL A 48 -3.36 20.28 -2.70
N SER A 49 -4.36 19.47 -3.03
CA SER A 49 -5.08 19.53 -4.30
C SER A 49 -6.57 19.30 -4.09
N ASP A 50 -7.37 19.67 -5.08
CA ASP A 50 -8.83 19.50 -5.06
C ASP A 50 -9.30 18.09 -5.47
N PHE A 51 -8.36 17.20 -5.77
CA PHE A 51 -8.66 15.83 -6.19
C PHE A 51 -8.86 14.91 -4.99
N SER A 52 -9.74 13.93 -5.14
CA SER A 52 -9.97 12.92 -4.11
C SER A 52 -8.78 11.97 -3.96
N PHE A 53 -8.70 11.29 -2.81
CA PHE A 53 -7.67 10.28 -2.59
C PHE A 53 -7.68 9.22 -3.69
N GLY A 54 -8.85 8.70 -4.05
CA GLY A 54 -8.98 7.64 -5.04
C GLY A 54 -8.50 8.05 -6.42
N GLN A 55 -8.82 9.28 -6.85
CA GLN A 55 -8.33 9.85 -8.11
C GLN A 55 -6.80 9.93 -8.14
N ILE A 56 -6.20 10.50 -7.10
CA ILE A 56 -4.75 10.67 -7.01
C ILE A 56 -4.06 9.32 -6.91
N PHE A 57 -4.54 8.42 -6.04
CA PHE A 57 -3.97 7.11 -5.84
C PHE A 57 -4.00 6.28 -7.13
N PHE A 58 -5.09 6.34 -7.90
CA PHE A 58 -5.19 5.66 -9.18
C PHE A 58 -4.24 6.27 -10.22
N ALA A 59 -4.21 7.59 -10.33
CA ALA A 59 -3.34 8.31 -11.27
C ALA A 59 -1.86 8.06 -11.02
N LEU A 60 -1.42 8.11 -9.74
CA LEU A 60 -0.05 7.78 -9.34
C LEU A 60 0.35 6.35 -9.72
N ASN A 61 -0.61 5.43 -9.82
CA ASN A 61 -0.36 4.04 -10.16
C ASN A 61 -0.27 3.74 -11.67
N LEU A 62 -0.80 4.60 -12.53
CA LEU A 62 -0.74 4.46 -13.99
C LEU A 62 0.66 4.19 -14.56
N PRO A 63 1.71 4.98 -14.24
CA PRO A 63 3.06 4.71 -14.76
C PRO A 63 3.62 3.36 -14.29
N PHE A 64 3.22 2.90 -13.10
CA PHE A 64 3.69 1.64 -12.55
C PHE A 64 3.01 0.43 -13.19
N TYR A 65 1.83 0.57 -13.78
CA TYR A 65 1.21 -0.51 -14.55
C TYR A 65 2.02 -0.84 -15.80
N ILE A 66 2.52 0.17 -16.51
CA ILE A 66 3.39 -0.02 -17.68
C ILE A 66 4.64 -0.81 -17.27
N LEU A 67 5.29 -0.38 -16.18
CA LEU A 67 6.47 -1.04 -15.63
C LEU A 67 6.17 -2.48 -15.18
N SER A 68 5.01 -2.69 -14.56
CA SER A 68 4.53 -3.98 -14.09
C SER A 68 4.29 -4.96 -15.24
N VAL A 69 3.66 -4.54 -16.35
CA VAL A 69 3.45 -5.41 -17.52
C VAL A 69 4.79 -5.91 -18.05
N MET A 70 5.78 -5.02 -18.14
CA MET A 70 7.10 -5.34 -18.69
C MET A 70 7.92 -6.29 -17.81
N ARG A 71 7.66 -6.34 -16.50
CA ARG A 71 8.52 -7.04 -15.52
C ARG A 71 7.84 -8.18 -14.76
N MET A 72 6.64 -7.93 -14.27
CA MET A 72 5.86 -8.86 -13.43
C MET A 72 4.88 -9.69 -14.26
N GLY A 73 4.59 -9.25 -15.49
CA GLY A 73 3.67 -9.90 -16.42
C GLY A 73 2.22 -9.45 -16.26
N TRP A 74 1.39 -9.90 -17.21
CA TRP A 74 0.02 -9.41 -17.37
C TRP A 74 -0.88 -9.77 -16.18
N ARG A 75 -0.80 -11.01 -15.69
CA ARG A 75 -1.66 -11.51 -14.60
C ARG A 75 -1.48 -10.71 -13.30
N PHE A 76 -0.23 -10.44 -12.91
CA PHE A 76 0.07 -9.61 -11.74
C PHE A 76 -0.44 -8.18 -11.94
N THR A 77 -0.27 -7.63 -13.15
CA THR A 77 -0.65 -6.25 -13.45
C THR A 77 -2.17 -6.06 -13.42
N VAL A 78 -2.93 -6.96 -14.03
CA VAL A 78 -4.41 -6.91 -14.00
C VAL A 78 -4.92 -7.02 -12.57
N ASN A 79 -4.40 -7.95 -11.77
CA ASN A 79 -4.81 -8.08 -10.37
C ASN A 79 -4.48 -6.83 -9.56
N THR A 80 -3.29 -6.25 -9.78
CA THR A 80 -2.86 -5.01 -9.13
C THR A 80 -3.72 -3.82 -9.54
N PHE A 81 -4.05 -3.71 -10.82
CA PHE A 81 -4.97 -2.70 -11.34
C PHE A 81 -6.35 -2.80 -10.68
N ILE A 82 -6.89 -4.02 -10.58
CA ILE A 82 -8.18 -4.26 -9.91
C ILE A 82 -8.08 -3.87 -8.42
N ALA A 83 -7.03 -4.29 -7.71
CA ALA A 83 -6.84 -3.97 -6.29
C ALA A 83 -6.79 -2.45 -6.05
N VAL A 84 -5.97 -1.73 -6.83
CA VAL A 84 -5.87 -0.27 -6.74
C VAL A 84 -7.20 0.39 -7.07
N SER A 85 -7.91 -0.09 -8.09
CA SER A 85 -9.23 0.44 -8.47
C SER A 85 -10.25 0.28 -7.34
N ILE A 86 -10.28 -0.90 -6.70
CA ILE A 86 -11.16 -1.17 -5.56
C ILE A 86 -10.80 -0.27 -4.39
N VAL A 87 -9.52 -0.14 -4.02
CA VAL A 87 -9.11 0.74 -2.92
C VAL A 87 -9.45 2.20 -3.22
N SER A 88 -9.13 2.69 -4.42
CA SER A 88 -9.46 4.05 -4.84
C SER A 88 -10.95 4.34 -4.75
N PHE A 89 -11.77 3.47 -5.34
CA PHE A 89 -13.23 3.62 -5.32
C PHE A 89 -13.77 3.53 -3.90
N ALA A 90 -13.31 2.54 -3.12
CA ALA A 90 -13.76 2.31 -1.76
C ALA A 90 -13.43 3.51 -0.86
N VAL A 91 -12.20 4.03 -0.86
CA VAL A 91 -11.84 5.16 0.00
C VAL A 91 -12.70 6.40 -0.30
N ASP A 92 -12.94 6.69 -1.57
CA ASP A 92 -13.74 7.85 -1.97
C ASP A 92 -15.23 7.70 -1.64
N HIS A 93 -15.78 6.49 -1.67
CA HIS A 93 -17.22 6.25 -1.51
C HIS A 93 -17.63 5.59 -0.20
N LEU A 94 -16.68 5.17 0.66
CA LEU A 94 -17.04 4.46 1.91
C LEU A 94 -17.87 5.33 2.85
N HIS A 95 -17.79 6.66 2.73
CA HIS A 95 -18.57 7.61 3.52
C HIS A 95 -20.09 7.44 3.33
N TYR A 96 -20.55 6.85 2.22
CA TYR A 96 -21.97 6.50 2.02
C TYR A 96 -22.43 5.30 2.87
N VAL A 97 -21.50 4.53 3.41
CA VAL A 97 -21.76 3.27 4.12
C VAL A 97 -21.29 3.32 5.58
N ILE A 98 -20.23 4.09 5.85
CA ILE A 98 -19.62 4.24 7.17
C ILE A 98 -19.32 5.73 7.39
N GLU A 99 -19.94 6.31 8.41
CA GLU A 99 -19.60 7.63 8.89
C GLU A 99 -18.78 7.53 10.19
N ILE A 100 -17.56 8.06 10.16
CA ILE A 100 -16.70 8.15 11.35
C ILE A 100 -16.76 9.59 11.86
N SER A 101 -17.56 9.84 12.90
CA SER A 101 -17.70 11.17 13.48
C SER A 101 -16.42 11.61 14.20
N ARG A 102 -15.79 10.70 14.97
CA ARG A 102 -14.52 10.96 15.67
C ARG A 102 -13.67 9.69 15.76
N ILE A 103 -12.37 9.86 15.60
CA ILE A 103 -11.36 8.84 15.89
C ILE A 103 -10.16 9.53 16.52
N GLU A 104 -9.60 8.94 17.57
CA GLU A 104 -8.41 9.49 18.25
C GLU A 104 -7.15 9.23 17.40
N PRO A 105 -6.25 10.21 17.22
CA PRO A 105 -5.07 10.06 16.35
C PRO A 105 -4.18 8.87 16.72
N PHE A 106 -3.98 8.59 18.00
CA PHE A 106 -3.18 7.45 18.44
C PHE A 106 -3.82 6.10 18.06
N TYR A 107 -5.14 6.00 18.24
CA TYR A 107 -5.90 4.81 17.84
C TYR A 107 -5.89 4.64 16.31
N ALA A 108 -6.11 5.74 15.58
CA ALA A 108 -6.04 5.75 14.13
C ALA A 108 -4.67 5.29 13.62
N ALA A 109 -3.58 5.74 14.23
CA ALA A 109 -2.23 5.31 13.86
C ALA A 109 -2.03 3.80 14.04
N LEU A 110 -2.33 3.27 15.23
CA LEU A 110 -2.09 1.86 15.54
C LEU A 110 -3.03 0.93 14.75
N LEU A 111 -4.33 1.18 14.80
CA LEU A 111 -5.34 0.32 14.18
C LEU A 111 -5.42 0.54 12.67
N GLY A 112 -5.33 1.79 12.20
CA GLY A 112 -5.27 2.08 10.77
C GLY A 112 -4.02 1.48 10.13
N GLY A 113 -2.86 1.63 10.77
CA GLY A 113 -1.61 1.00 10.32
C GLY A 113 -1.70 -0.52 10.35
N GLY A 114 -2.36 -1.07 11.38
CA GLY A 114 -2.67 -2.48 11.50
C GLY A 114 -3.52 -3.03 10.36
N LEU A 115 -4.65 -2.36 10.08
CA LEU A 115 -5.59 -2.72 9.01
C LEU A 115 -4.92 -2.65 7.63
N ILE A 116 -4.16 -1.59 7.36
CA ILE A 116 -3.37 -1.46 6.13
C ILE A 116 -2.37 -2.62 6.04
N GLY A 117 -1.65 -2.93 7.12
CA GLY A 117 -0.67 -4.01 7.16
C GLY A 117 -1.27 -5.38 6.87
N ILE A 118 -2.40 -5.71 7.49
CA ILE A 118 -3.11 -6.98 7.27
C ILE A 118 -3.67 -7.05 5.84
N GLY A 119 -4.32 -5.98 5.37
CA GLY A 119 -4.88 -5.94 4.01
C GLY A 119 -3.79 -6.08 2.94
N MET A 120 -2.66 -5.39 3.10
CA MET A 120 -1.49 -5.55 2.23
C MET A 120 -0.93 -6.98 2.29
N LEU A 121 -0.83 -7.59 3.47
CA LEU A 121 -0.36 -8.97 3.62
C LEU A 121 -1.26 -9.96 2.85
N VAL A 122 -2.58 -9.79 2.93
CA VAL A 122 -3.55 -10.60 2.19
C VAL A 122 -3.32 -10.45 0.68
N ILE A 123 -3.22 -9.22 0.18
CA ILE A 123 -2.99 -8.94 -1.25
C ILE A 123 -1.65 -9.53 -1.74
N PHE A 124 -0.57 -9.32 -0.98
CA PHE A 124 0.77 -9.79 -1.35
C PHE A 124 0.88 -11.31 -1.36
N ARG A 125 0.18 -12.02 -0.46
CA ARG A 125 0.14 -13.50 -0.47
C ARG A 125 -0.44 -14.08 -1.77
N HIS A 126 -1.32 -13.34 -2.43
CA HIS A 126 -1.92 -13.74 -3.70
C HIS A 126 -1.12 -13.27 -4.94
N LYS A 127 0.13 -12.84 -4.76
CA LYS A 127 0.99 -12.29 -5.83
C LYS A 127 0.32 -11.12 -6.55
N MET A 128 -0.22 -10.20 -5.75
CA MET A 128 -0.82 -8.95 -6.21
C MET A 128 -0.14 -7.81 -5.48
N SER A 129 -0.33 -6.58 -5.94
CA SER A 129 0.14 -5.39 -5.23
C SER A 129 -0.94 -4.32 -5.20
N LEU A 130 -0.77 -3.30 -4.38
CA LEU A 130 -1.52 -2.05 -4.46
C LEU A 130 -0.77 -1.00 -5.30
N GLY A 131 -0.06 -1.51 -6.31
CA GLY A 131 0.80 -0.75 -7.21
C GLY A 131 1.92 0.01 -6.50
N GLY A 132 2.58 0.91 -7.24
CA GLY A 132 3.38 1.97 -6.65
C GLY A 132 4.88 1.77 -6.58
N PHE A 133 5.46 2.47 -5.59
CA PHE A 133 6.89 2.58 -5.35
C PHE A 133 7.60 1.24 -5.16
N ASN A 134 6.88 0.19 -4.75
CA ASN A 134 7.44 -1.16 -4.67
C ASN A 134 7.85 -1.70 -6.06
N ILE A 135 7.01 -1.51 -7.08
CA ILE A 135 7.29 -1.95 -8.46
C ILE A 135 8.48 -1.15 -9.02
N LEU A 136 8.51 0.15 -8.74
CA LEU A 136 9.63 1.02 -9.10
C LEU A 136 10.94 0.60 -8.40
N ALA A 137 10.88 0.35 -7.09
CA ALA A 137 12.03 -0.03 -6.29
C ALA A 137 12.62 -1.37 -6.75
N LEU A 138 11.76 -2.35 -7.07
CA LEU A 138 12.17 -3.63 -7.65
C LEU A 138 12.81 -3.45 -9.02
N TYR A 139 12.21 -2.64 -9.89
CA TYR A 139 12.77 -2.35 -11.21
C TYR A 139 14.15 -1.68 -11.13
N LEU A 140 14.30 -0.67 -10.28
CA LEU A 140 15.57 0.02 -10.08
C LEU A 140 16.62 -0.87 -9.43
N GLN A 141 16.21 -1.82 -8.57
CA GLN A 141 17.10 -2.85 -8.04
C GLN A 141 17.63 -3.76 -9.15
N GLU A 142 16.77 -4.22 -10.05
CA GLU A 142 17.20 -5.06 -11.17
C GLU A 142 18.06 -4.28 -12.18
N ARG A 143 17.73 -3.02 -12.45
CA ARG A 143 18.39 -2.22 -13.48
C ARG A 143 19.71 -1.60 -13.02
N PHE A 144 19.78 -1.15 -11.77
CA PHE A 144 20.90 -0.38 -11.23
C PHE A 144 21.59 -1.04 -10.03
N GLY A 145 21.11 -2.20 -9.56
CA GLY A 145 21.70 -2.92 -8.41
C GLY A 145 21.45 -2.26 -7.04
N ILE A 146 20.61 -1.22 -6.98
CA ILE A 146 20.29 -0.51 -5.74
C ILE A 146 19.25 -1.32 -4.96
N ARG A 147 19.50 -1.63 -3.68
CA ARG A 147 18.54 -2.39 -2.85
C ARG A 147 17.17 -1.69 -2.83
N ALA A 148 16.08 -2.39 -3.17
CA ALA A 148 14.72 -1.85 -3.23
C ALA A 148 14.33 -1.15 -1.92
N GLY A 149 14.70 -1.71 -0.77
CA GLY A 149 14.45 -1.09 0.54
C GLY A 149 15.08 0.30 0.70
N LYS A 150 16.24 0.58 0.08
CA LYS A 150 16.85 1.93 0.12
C LYS A 150 16.04 2.94 -0.70
N ILE A 151 15.52 2.51 -1.85
CA ILE A 151 14.70 3.37 -2.72
C ILE A 151 13.39 3.69 -2.03
N GLN A 152 12.73 2.67 -1.47
CA GLN A 152 11.50 2.86 -0.73
C GLN A 152 11.70 3.79 0.48
N MET A 153 12.78 3.58 1.24
CA MET A 153 13.12 4.46 2.36
C MET A 153 13.41 5.90 1.92
N ALA A 154 14.09 6.10 0.79
CA ALA A 154 14.31 7.44 0.25
C ALA A 154 13.00 8.13 -0.16
N LEU A 155 12.08 7.39 -0.79
CA LEU A 155 10.77 7.89 -1.19
C LEU A 155 9.89 8.22 0.02
N ASP A 156 9.88 7.36 1.04
CA ASP A 156 9.16 7.59 2.29
C ASP A 156 9.72 8.80 3.05
N CYS A 157 11.05 8.93 3.13
CA CYS A 157 11.70 10.11 3.70
C CYS A 157 11.34 11.38 2.94
N ALA A 158 11.29 11.34 1.60
CA ALA A 158 10.87 12.49 0.81
C ALA A 158 9.42 12.90 1.14
N ILE A 159 8.50 11.95 1.27
CA ILE A 159 7.12 12.23 1.69
C ILE A 159 7.07 12.88 3.08
N VAL A 160 7.81 12.34 4.05
CA VAL A 160 7.88 12.91 5.41
C VAL A 160 8.42 14.34 5.39
N VAL A 161 9.52 14.58 4.66
CA VAL A 161 10.12 15.92 4.54
C VAL A 161 9.14 16.90 3.91
N MET A 162 8.46 16.53 2.82
CA MET A 162 7.42 17.37 2.22
C MET A 162 6.25 17.61 3.18
N SER A 163 5.90 16.61 3.98
CA SER A 163 4.79 16.70 4.94
C SER A 163 5.07 17.62 6.12
N LEU A 164 6.34 17.82 6.51
CA LEU A 164 6.71 18.75 7.60
C LEU A 164 6.28 20.20 7.33
N PHE A 165 6.09 20.58 6.07
CA PHE A 165 5.66 21.93 5.70
C PHE A 165 4.15 22.16 5.81
N ILE A 166 3.36 21.10 5.95
CA ILE A 166 1.89 21.14 5.85
C ILE A 166 1.20 20.48 7.05
N VAL A 167 1.85 19.50 7.70
CA VAL A 167 1.27 18.67 8.75
C VAL A 167 2.02 18.90 10.07
N ASP A 168 1.26 18.95 11.17
CA ASP A 168 1.80 19.06 12.51
C ASP A 168 2.79 17.92 12.83
N VAL A 169 3.91 18.26 13.47
CA VAL A 169 4.99 17.32 13.84
C VAL A 169 4.47 16.16 14.70
N HIS A 170 3.49 16.40 15.57
CA HIS A 170 2.86 15.36 16.37
C HIS A 170 2.13 14.32 15.50
N LEU A 171 1.40 14.75 14.48
CA LEU A 171 0.73 13.84 13.53
C LEU A 171 1.75 13.08 12.67
N ILE A 172 2.89 13.70 12.34
CA ILE A 172 3.98 13.02 11.64
C ILE A 172 4.60 11.92 12.53
N ALA A 173 4.83 12.19 13.82
CA ALA A 173 5.31 11.18 14.76
C ALA A 173 4.33 10.00 14.88
N LEU A 174 3.03 10.29 14.94
CA LEU A 174 2.00 9.24 14.92
C LEU A 174 1.92 8.50 13.59
N SER A 175 2.20 9.17 12.47
CA SER A 175 2.28 8.54 11.15
C SER A 175 3.44 7.54 11.08
N VAL A 176 4.59 7.88 11.69
CA VAL A 176 5.72 6.95 11.86
C VAL A 176 5.31 5.75 12.70
N LEU A 177 4.58 5.96 13.80
CA LEU A 177 4.05 4.86 14.62
C LEU A 177 3.10 3.95 13.82
N GLY A 178 2.20 4.53 13.02
CA GLY A 178 1.33 3.76 12.12
C GLY A 178 2.10 2.98 11.07
N ALA A 179 3.12 3.60 10.46
CA ALA A 179 4.01 2.92 9.51
C ALA A 179 4.79 1.77 10.16
N ILE A 180 5.24 1.93 11.41
CA ILE A 180 5.86 0.84 12.18
C ILE A 180 4.85 -0.29 12.39
N ALA A 181 3.60 0.00 12.77
CA ALA A 181 2.56 -1.01 12.96
C ALA A 181 2.30 -1.79 11.66
N THR A 182 2.16 -1.09 10.52
CA THR A 182 2.05 -1.69 9.19
C THR A 182 3.24 -2.59 8.88
N ASN A 183 4.47 -2.07 9.05
CA ASN A 183 5.69 -2.78 8.71
C ASN A 183 5.95 -3.98 9.62
N LEU A 184 5.60 -3.92 10.91
CA LEU A 184 5.72 -5.05 11.82
C LEU A 184 4.84 -6.22 11.36
N ILE A 185 3.60 -5.94 10.96
CA ILE A 185 2.70 -6.98 10.44
C ILE A 185 3.27 -7.60 9.16
N LEU A 186 3.77 -6.77 8.25
CA LEU A 186 4.42 -7.27 7.03
C LEU A 186 5.68 -8.09 7.38
N ALA A 187 6.60 -7.55 8.18
CA ALA A 187 7.88 -8.18 8.50
C ALA A 187 7.74 -9.49 9.28
N MET A 188 6.84 -9.55 10.27
CA MET A 188 6.61 -10.77 11.04
C MET A 188 6.01 -11.89 10.20
N ASN A 189 5.23 -11.53 9.17
CA ASN A 189 4.54 -12.49 8.32
C ASN A 189 5.24 -12.75 6.98
N HIS A 190 6.22 -11.93 6.61
CA HIS A 190 7.03 -12.06 5.40
C HIS A 190 8.38 -12.71 5.75
N LYS A 191 8.44 -14.05 5.73
CA LYS A 191 9.71 -14.79 5.80
C LYS A 191 10.32 -14.94 4.40
N PRO A 192 11.52 -14.39 4.11
CA PRO A 192 12.27 -14.71 2.90
C PRO A 192 12.57 -16.21 2.87
N GLY A 193 12.32 -16.88 1.73
CA GLY A 193 12.74 -18.27 1.49
C GLY A 193 11.69 -19.36 1.64
N ARG A 194 10.42 -19.07 1.96
CA ARG A 194 9.36 -20.11 2.00
C ARG A 194 8.77 -20.46 0.62
N TYR A 195 9.03 -19.64 -0.39
CA TYR A 195 8.45 -19.74 -1.75
C TYR A 195 9.48 -19.78 -2.88
N GLN A 196 10.78 -19.90 -2.58
CA GLN A 196 11.77 -20.15 -3.63
C GLN A 196 11.78 -21.65 -3.95
N PRO A 197 11.62 -22.08 -5.21
CA PRO A 197 11.76 -23.47 -5.57
C PRO A 197 13.17 -23.93 -5.21
N LYS A 198 13.27 -25.01 -4.42
CA LYS A 198 14.55 -25.69 -4.21
C LYS A 198 15.11 -26.06 -5.60
N PRO A 199 16.41 -25.84 -5.86
CA PRO A 199 17.04 -26.40 -7.05
C PRO A 199 16.77 -27.90 -7.04
N GLN A 200 16.24 -28.42 -8.16
CA GLN A 200 16.21 -29.85 -8.40
C GLN A 200 17.67 -30.29 -8.49
N THR A 201 18.19 -30.84 -7.39
CA THR A 201 19.41 -31.65 -7.47
C THR A 201 19.05 -32.89 -8.27
N ALA A 202 19.62 -32.97 -9.47
CA ALA A 202 19.60 -34.13 -10.34
C ALA A 202 20.22 -35.36 -9.66
#